data_AF-A0A9W9C8B8-F1
#
_entry.id   AF-A0A9W9C8B8-F1
#
_cell.length_a   1.000
_cell.length_b   1.000
_cell.length_c   1.000
_cell.angle_alpha   90.00
_cell.angle_beta   90.00
_cell.angle_gamma   90.00
#
_symmetry.space_group_name_H-M   'P 1'
#
loop_
_entity.id
_entity.type
_entity.pdbx_description
1 polymer ?
#
loop_
_entity_poly.entity_id
_entity_poly.type
_entity_poly.pdbx_seq_one_letter_code
_entity_poly.pdbx_strand_id
1 'polypeptide(L)'
;MALSTALHGYMTFRFLIRLRGGLIGLIYYQTVEARAVELGSINGLTLMGTDVERIVLNFLTIHEVWASLMDVIIAIFLLQRQMFLACLVPALVTFICVLGTFKFATWAKAAQRVWIENVERRLGVTTVMLEAMRTVKMLGLSEKMSSIISNFRTVEIDSSSRYRKILIGIIFFCEYRATEFLMKFVELTADFWNT
;
A
#
# COMPACT_ATOMS: atom_id res chain seq x y z
N MET A 1 29.62 -1.42 7.01
CA MET A 1 28.24 -1.51 6.48
C MET A 1 27.48 -2.72 7.02
N ALA A 2 27.96 -3.95 6.82
CA ALA A 2 27.25 -5.18 7.27
C ALA A 2 26.97 -5.29 8.79
N LEU A 3 27.89 -4.84 9.65
CA LEU A 3 27.67 -4.86 11.11
C LEU A 3 26.58 -3.86 11.55
N SER A 4 26.55 -2.68 10.94
CA SER A 4 25.57 -1.64 11.25
C SER A 4 24.16 -2.06 10.81
N THR A 5 24.03 -2.65 9.62
CA THR A 5 22.73 -3.16 9.13
C THR A 5 22.22 -4.32 9.98
N ALA A 6 23.11 -5.23 10.40
CA ALA A 6 22.76 -6.32 11.31
C ALA A 6 22.30 -5.81 12.68
N LEU A 7 23.01 -4.85 13.28
CA LEU A 7 22.65 -4.26 14.57
C LEU A 7 21.35 -3.45 14.49
N HIS A 8 21.18 -2.66 13.42
CA HIS A 8 19.95 -1.92 13.16
C HIS A 8 18.75 -2.88 13.03
N GLY A 9 18.87 -3.92 12.21
CA GLY A 9 17.84 -4.94 12.08
C GLY A 9 17.50 -5.60 13.40
N TYR A 10 18.51 -6.00 14.17
CA TYR A 10 18.32 -6.62 15.49
C TYR A 10 17.56 -5.71 16.47
N MET A 11 17.96 -4.44 16.60
CA MET A 11 17.30 -3.49 17.49
C MET A 11 15.86 -3.22 17.05
N THR A 12 15.62 -3.09 15.74
CA THR A 12 14.31 -2.88 15.15
C THR A 12 13.38 -4.07 15.43
N PHE A 13 13.85 -5.31 15.24
CA PHE A 13 13.06 -6.51 15.58
C PHE A 13 12.77 -6.59 17.08
N ARG A 14 13.74 -6.26 17.94
CA ARG A 14 13.54 -6.25 19.40
C ARG A 14 12.50 -5.22 19.83
N PHE A 15 12.49 -4.04 19.23
CA PHE A 15 11.46 -3.03 19.43
C PHE A 15 10.08 -3.54 18.98
N LEU A 16 10.03 -4.15 17.79
CA LEU A 16 8.81 -4.69 17.19
C LEU A 16 8.12 -5.74 18.09
N ILE A 17 8.91 -6.69 18.62
CA ILE A 17 8.42 -7.76 19.49
C ILE A 17 7.86 -7.17 20.79
N ARG A 18 8.53 -6.19 21.39
CA ARG A 18 8.05 -5.50 22.60
C ARG A 18 6.76 -4.74 22.35
N LEU A 19 6.68 -4.02 21.24
CA LEU A 19 5.50 -3.25 20.86
C LEU A 19 4.30 -4.17 20.62
N ARG A 20 4.49 -5.29 19.90
CA ARG A 20 3.46 -6.33 19.72
C ARG A 20 3.00 -6.92 21.06
N GLY A 21 3.94 -7.33 21.91
CA GLY A 21 3.62 -7.91 23.22
C GLY A 21 2.87 -6.94 24.13
N GLY A 22 3.28 -5.67 24.15
CA GLY A 22 2.62 -4.62 24.92
C GLY A 22 1.21 -4.31 24.44
N LEU A 23 1.01 -4.17 23.11
CA LEU A 23 -0.32 -3.93 22.53
C LEU A 23 -1.27 -5.10 22.79
N ILE A 24 -0.82 -6.34 22.57
CA ILE A 24 -1.64 -7.54 22.85
C ILE A 24 -1.98 -7.62 24.34
N GLY A 25 -1.01 -7.36 25.23
CA GLY A 25 -1.24 -7.37 26.67
C GLY A 25 -2.26 -6.33 27.13
N LEU A 26 -2.17 -5.10 26.59
CA LEU A 26 -3.09 -4.01 26.91
C LEU A 26 -4.50 -4.28 26.37
N ILE A 27 -4.61 -4.81 25.15
CA ILE A 27 -5.87 -5.23 24.56
C ILE A 27 -6.49 -6.38 25.37
N TYR A 28 -5.69 -7.37 25.78
CA TYR A 28 -6.17 -8.49 26.58
C TYR A 28 -6.71 -8.01 27.93
N TYR A 29 -5.98 -7.11 28.62
CA TYR A 29 -6.42 -6.50 29.87
C TYR A 29 -7.77 -5.77 29.69
N GLN A 30 -7.87 -4.90 28.69
CA GLN A 30 -9.09 -4.16 28.37
C GLN A 30 -10.26 -5.08 27.99
N THR A 31 -9.99 -6.16 27.25
CA THR A 31 -11.01 -7.11 26.82
C THR A 31 -11.53 -7.92 28.00
N VAL A 32 -10.67 -8.30 28.95
CA VAL A 32 -11.07 -9.04 30.15
C VAL A 32 -11.92 -8.15 31.08
N GLU A 33 -11.55 -6.88 31.24
CA GLU A 33 -12.32 -5.90 32.03
C GLU A 33 -13.68 -5.59 31.39
N ALA A 34 -13.73 -5.44 30.06
CA ALA A 34 -14.97 -5.20 29.31
C ALA A 34 -15.88 -6.44 29.20
N ARG A 35 -15.32 -7.67 29.14
CA ARG A 35 -16.11 -8.92 29.12
C ARG A 35 -16.92 -9.16 30.39
N ALA A 36 -16.60 -8.47 31.48
CA ALA A 36 -17.42 -8.50 32.68
C ALA A 36 -18.78 -7.79 32.49
N VAL A 37 -18.94 -6.98 31.43
CA VAL A 37 -20.09 -6.10 31.22
C VAL A 37 -21.01 -6.53 30.05
N GLU A 38 -20.52 -7.21 29.01
CA GLU A 38 -21.37 -7.66 27.88
C GLU A 38 -21.01 -9.05 27.34
N LEU A 39 -22.02 -9.96 27.30
CA LEU A 39 -21.96 -11.21 26.54
C LEU A 39 -22.19 -10.92 25.04
N GLY A 40 -21.11 -10.90 24.25
CA GLY A 40 -21.22 -10.64 22.81
C GLY A 40 -19.99 -11.00 21.97
N SER A 41 -19.78 -12.31 21.76
CA SER A 41 -19.09 -12.93 20.60
C SER A 41 -17.59 -12.69 20.33
N ILE A 42 -16.92 -13.84 20.16
CA ILE A 42 -15.51 -14.16 19.94
C ILE A 42 -14.84 -13.55 18.68
N ASN A 43 -15.51 -12.69 17.92
CA ASN A 43 -14.97 -12.14 16.67
C ASN A 43 -13.97 -10.99 16.85
N GLY A 44 -13.98 -10.31 18.00
CA GLY A 44 -13.09 -9.18 18.28
C GLY A 44 -11.61 -9.56 18.40
N LEU A 45 -11.30 -10.73 18.97
CA LEU A 45 -9.92 -11.13 19.27
C LEU A 45 -9.10 -11.41 17.99
N THR A 46 -9.73 -12.00 16.97
CA THR A 46 -9.07 -12.29 15.68
C THR A 46 -8.84 -11.02 14.87
N LEU A 47 -9.81 -10.09 14.86
CA LEU A 47 -9.67 -8.79 14.19
C LEU A 47 -8.59 -7.92 14.86
N MET A 48 -8.54 -7.92 16.19
CA MET A 48 -7.51 -7.24 16.98
C MET A 48 -6.10 -7.78 16.70
N GLY A 49 -5.95 -9.09 16.48
CA GLY A 49 -4.67 -9.68 16.09
C GLY A 49 -4.13 -9.11 14.77
N THR A 50 -4.99 -8.98 13.77
CA THR A 50 -4.61 -8.40 12.46
C THR A 50 -4.34 -6.89 12.52
N ASP A 51 -5.08 -6.14 13.32
CA ASP A 51 -4.88 -4.70 13.48
C ASP A 51 -3.59 -4.39 14.24
N VAL A 52 -3.27 -5.17 15.28
CA VAL A 52 -1.99 -5.05 15.99
C VAL A 52 -0.82 -5.37 15.07
N GLU A 53 -0.88 -6.47 14.32
CA GLU A 53 0.16 -6.82 13.34
C GLU A 53 0.35 -5.67 12.33
N ARG A 54 -0.74 -5.07 11.85
CA ARG A 54 -0.69 -3.92 10.96
C ARG A 54 -0.04 -2.70 11.63
N ILE A 55 -0.42 -2.33 12.85
CA ILE A 55 0.17 -1.19 13.56
C ILE A 55 1.66 -1.41 13.76
N VAL A 56 2.03 -2.58 14.26
CA VAL A 56 3.42 -3.01 14.49
C VAL A 56 4.26 -2.87 13.22
N LEU A 57 3.76 -3.37 12.09
CA LEU A 57 4.45 -3.26 10.80
C LEU A 57 4.56 -1.81 10.31
N ASN A 58 3.56 -0.97 10.55
CA ASN A 58 3.63 0.45 10.18
C ASN A 58 4.64 1.24 11.04
N PHE A 59 4.98 0.78 12.25
CA PHE A 59 6.06 1.40 13.03
C PHE A 59 7.44 1.22 12.38
N LEU A 60 7.63 0.19 11.54
CA LEU A 60 8.87 -0.01 10.79
C LEU A 60 9.08 1.10 9.75
N THR A 61 8.01 1.55 9.11
CA THR A 61 8.09 2.55 8.04
C THR A 61 8.22 3.98 8.55
N ILE A 62 7.89 4.26 9.82
CA ILE A 62 8.09 5.59 10.41
C ILE A 62 9.56 6.01 10.33
N HIS A 63 10.49 5.09 10.61
CA HIS A 63 11.92 5.38 10.52
C HIS A 63 12.36 5.72 9.10
N GLU A 64 11.79 5.04 8.12
CA GLU A 64 12.07 5.24 6.70
C GLU A 64 11.51 6.59 6.18
N VAL A 65 10.36 7.01 6.69
CA VAL A 65 9.74 8.29 6.31
C VAL A 65 10.57 9.49 6.77
N TRP A 66 11.06 9.52 8.02
CA TRP A 66 11.88 10.67 8.45
C TRP A 66 13.32 10.61 7.89
N ALA A 67 13.89 9.41 7.74
CA ALA A 67 15.22 9.24 7.16
C ALA A 67 15.24 9.67 5.69
N SER A 68 14.23 9.30 4.90
CA SER A 68 14.12 9.72 3.50
C SER A 68 14.00 11.24 3.34
N LEU A 69 13.32 11.93 4.25
CA LEU A 69 13.27 13.40 4.25
C LEU A 69 14.67 14.01 4.48
N MET A 70 15.44 13.46 5.42
CA MET A 70 16.82 13.91 5.67
C MET A 70 17.73 13.63 4.47
N ASP A 71 17.62 12.45 3.85
CA ASP A 71 18.38 12.09 2.65
C ASP A 71 18.12 13.06 1.50
N VAL A 72 16.86 13.46 1.27
CA VAL A 72 16.50 14.45 0.24
C VAL A 72 17.13 15.81 0.55
N ILE A 73 17.09 16.26 1.80
CA ILE A 73 17.69 17.55 2.20
C ILE A 73 19.21 17.53 1.99
N ILE A 74 19.88 16.46 2.42
CA ILE A 74 21.33 16.30 2.26
C ILE A 74 21.69 16.21 0.78
N ALA A 75 20.92 15.47 -0.02
CA ALA A 75 21.13 15.37 -1.46
C ALA A 75 21.03 16.74 -2.14
N ILE A 76 19.98 17.53 -1.84
CA ILE A 76 19.81 18.89 -2.38
C ILE A 76 20.96 19.81 -1.94
N PHE A 77 21.37 19.73 -0.67
CA PHE A 77 22.48 20.52 -0.13
C PHE A 77 23.83 20.20 -0.80
N LEU A 78 24.13 18.90 -1.00
CA LEU A 78 25.33 18.45 -1.68
C LEU A 78 25.30 18.81 -3.18
N LEU A 79 24.15 18.65 -3.83
CA LEU A 79 23.91 19.08 -5.22
C LEU A 79 24.23 20.57 -5.41
N GLN A 80 23.77 21.42 -4.48
CA GLN A 80 24.05 22.85 -4.50
C GLN A 80 25.54 23.16 -4.36
N ARG A 81 26.30 22.36 -3.59
CA ARG A 81 27.74 22.61 -3.34
C ARG A 81 28.67 22.05 -4.42
N GLN A 82 28.35 20.92 -5.05
CA GLN A 82 29.31 20.19 -5.90
C GLN A 82 29.27 20.59 -7.37
N MET A 83 28.12 20.97 -7.94
CA MET A 83 28.03 21.30 -9.37
C MET A 83 26.99 22.39 -9.65
N PHE A 84 27.46 23.59 -9.99
CA PHE A 84 26.60 24.78 -10.08
C PHE A 84 25.58 24.73 -11.25
N LEU A 85 25.79 23.91 -12.30
CA LEU A 85 24.92 23.88 -13.50
C LEU A 85 24.60 22.48 -14.08
N ALA A 86 25.54 21.54 -14.13
CA ALA A 86 25.36 20.26 -14.84
C ALA A 86 24.35 19.29 -14.19
N CYS A 87 24.18 19.35 -12.86
CA CYS A 87 23.34 18.42 -12.10
C CYS A 87 21.96 18.97 -11.74
N LEU A 88 21.69 20.25 -12.03
CA LEU A 88 20.41 20.90 -11.74
C LEU A 88 19.30 20.36 -12.65
N VAL A 89 19.60 20.17 -13.95
CA VAL A 89 18.62 19.70 -14.95
C VAL A 89 18.11 18.29 -14.62
N PRO A 90 18.96 17.29 -14.32
CA PRO A 90 18.49 15.97 -13.90
C PRO A 90 17.70 15.99 -12.58
N ALA A 91 18.13 16.79 -11.60
CA ALA A 91 17.46 16.88 -10.30
C ALA A 91 16.06 17.51 -10.38
N LEU A 92 15.89 18.55 -11.21
CA LEU A 92 14.58 19.17 -11.42
C LEU A 92 13.63 18.20 -12.14
N VAL A 93 14.13 17.47 -13.14
CA VAL A 93 13.35 16.48 -13.88
C VAL A 93 12.90 15.34 -12.96
N THR A 94 13.79 14.79 -12.12
CA THR A 94 13.41 13.73 -11.17
C THR A 94 12.38 14.20 -10.16
N PHE A 95 12.50 15.43 -9.65
CA PHE A 95 11.52 16.01 -8.75
C PHE A 95 10.12 16.11 -9.39
N ILE A 96 10.04 16.59 -10.64
CA ILE A 96 8.77 16.65 -11.39
C ILE A 96 8.20 15.24 -11.62
N CYS A 97 9.06 14.26 -11.90
CA CYS A 97 8.64 12.86 -12.05
C CYS A 97 8.03 12.31 -10.77
N VAL A 98 8.65 12.55 -9.61
CA VAL A 98 8.17 12.09 -8.31
C VAL A 98 6.78 12.69 -8.01
N LEU A 99 6.59 13.98 -8.27
CA LEU A 99 5.29 14.63 -8.10
C LEU A 99 4.22 14.03 -9.02
N GLY A 100 4.57 13.76 -10.28
CA GLY A 100 3.69 13.09 -11.24
C GLY A 100 3.27 11.70 -10.77
N THR A 101 4.25 10.86 -10.40
CA THR A 101 4.02 9.51 -9.87
C THR A 101 3.14 9.53 -8.63
N PHE A 102 3.33 10.51 -7.73
CA PHE A 102 2.50 10.63 -6.54
C PHE A 102 1.02 10.86 -6.88
N LYS A 103 0.72 11.76 -7.83
CA LYS A 103 -0.65 11.98 -8.30
C LYS A 103 -1.25 10.72 -8.92
N PHE A 104 -0.50 10.04 -9.79
CA PHE A 104 -0.96 8.79 -10.38
C PHE A 104 -1.20 7.69 -9.34
N ALA A 105 -0.33 7.56 -8.34
CA ALA A 105 -0.49 6.61 -7.25
C ALA A 105 -1.79 6.87 -6.46
N THR A 106 -2.15 8.14 -6.22
CA THR A 106 -3.42 8.46 -5.55
C THR A 106 -4.65 8.02 -6.36
N TRP A 107 -4.60 8.16 -7.68
CA TRP A 107 -5.69 7.72 -8.57
C TRP A 107 -5.80 6.19 -8.64
N ALA A 108 -4.66 5.50 -8.74
CA ALA A 108 -4.62 4.04 -8.69
C ALA A 108 -5.20 3.51 -7.37
N LYS A 109 -4.85 4.15 -6.24
CA LYS A 109 -5.36 3.81 -4.91
C LYS A 109 -6.87 4.02 -4.80
N ALA A 110 -7.39 5.11 -5.37
CA ALA A 110 -8.84 5.37 -5.41
C ALA A 110 -9.58 4.30 -6.22
N ALA A 111 -9.07 3.94 -7.40
CA ALA A 111 -9.65 2.88 -8.23
C ALA A 111 -9.56 1.49 -7.57
N GLN A 112 -8.43 1.19 -6.91
CA GLN A 112 -8.25 -0.05 -6.14
C GLN A 112 -9.27 -0.16 -5.01
N ARG A 113 -9.53 0.94 -4.27
CA ARG A 113 -10.52 0.97 -3.19
C ARG A 113 -11.91 0.61 -3.71
N VAL A 114 -12.33 1.20 -4.83
CA VAL A 114 -13.63 0.89 -5.46
C VAL A 114 -13.72 -0.59 -5.86
N TRP A 115 -12.66 -1.14 -6.44
CA TRP A 115 -12.61 -2.56 -6.78
C TRP A 115 -12.73 -3.46 -5.54
N ILE A 116 -11.99 -3.17 -4.46
CA ILE A 116 -12.06 -3.92 -3.20
C ILE A 116 -13.47 -3.86 -2.59
N GLU A 117 -14.12 -2.70 -2.60
CA GLU A 117 -15.49 -2.55 -2.09
C GLU A 117 -16.49 -3.42 -2.89
N ASN A 118 -16.30 -3.55 -4.21
CA ASN A 118 -17.13 -4.43 -5.05
C ASN A 118 -16.89 -5.91 -4.73
N VAL A 119 -15.63 -6.30 -4.48
CA VAL A 119 -15.27 -7.66 -4.04
C VAL A 119 -15.95 -7.97 -2.71
N GLU A 120 -15.86 -7.04 -1.76
CA GLU A 120 -16.46 -7.18 -0.44
C GLU A 120 -17.98 -7.32 -0.52
N ARG A 121 -18.66 -6.50 -1.34
CA ARG A 121 -20.12 -6.63 -1.58
C ARG A 121 -20.50 -8.01 -2.13
N ARG A 122 -19.76 -8.54 -3.11
CA ARG A 122 -20.02 -9.89 -3.66
C ARG A 122 -19.84 -10.95 -2.58
N LEU A 123 -18.75 -10.87 -1.81
CA LEU A 123 -18.46 -11.83 -0.75
C LEU A 123 -19.51 -11.76 0.35
N GLY A 124 -19.94 -10.57 0.77
CA GLY A 124 -21.00 -10.39 1.76
C GLY A 124 -22.32 -11.06 1.36
N VAL A 125 -22.81 -10.79 0.14
CA VAL A 125 -24.04 -11.41 -0.38
C VAL A 125 -23.89 -12.93 -0.51
N THR A 126 -22.73 -13.41 -0.98
CA THR A 126 -22.47 -14.84 -1.13
C THR A 126 -22.48 -15.55 0.22
N THR A 127 -21.88 -14.96 1.25
CA THR A 127 -21.85 -15.52 2.61
C THR A 127 -23.26 -15.68 3.17
N VAL A 128 -24.11 -14.64 3.06
CA VAL A 128 -25.51 -14.70 3.51
C VAL A 128 -26.30 -15.76 2.74
N MET A 129 -26.10 -15.87 1.42
CA MET A 129 -26.72 -16.91 0.61
C MET A 129 -26.30 -18.32 1.05
N LEU A 130 -25.01 -18.53 1.31
CA LEU A 130 -24.48 -19.83 1.74
C LEU A 130 -24.97 -20.22 3.13
N GLU A 131 -25.08 -19.26 4.05
CA GLU A 131 -25.64 -19.46 5.38
C GLU A 131 -27.11 -19.90 5.32
N ALA A 132 -27.90 -19.31 4.41
CA ALA A 132 -29.31 -19.62 4.21
C ALA A 132 -29.59 -20.59 3.02
N MET A 133 -28.61 -21.38 2.58
CA MET A 133 -28.69 -22.12 1.31
C MET A 133 -29.87 -23.09 1.22
N ARG A 134 -30.24 -23.73 2.35
CA ARG A 134 -31.41 -24.63 2.42
C ARG A 134 -32.71 -23.89 2.11
N THR A 135 -32.88 -22.71 2.69
CA THR A 135 -34.05 -21.84 2.51
C THR A 135 -34.13 -21.36 1.06
N VAL A 136 -33.01 -20.93 0.49
CA VAL A 136 -32.92 -20.50 -0.93
C VAL A 136 -33.35 -21.61 -1.89
N LYS A 137 -32.95 -22.87 -1.62
CA LYS A 137 -33.39 -24.03 -2.41
C LYS A 137 -34.86 -24.36 -2.22
N MET A 138 -35.37 -24.30 -0.98
CA MET A 138 -36.80 -24.56 -0.69
C MET A 138 -37.74 -23.55 -1.35
N LEU A 139 -37.31 -22.29 -1.47
CA LEU A 139 -38.06 -21.22 -2.13
C LEU A 139 -37.87 -21.20 -3.66
N GLY A 140 -37.03 -22.06 -4.22
CA GLY A 140 -36.73 -22.06 -5.66
C GLY A 140 -35.97 -20.81 -6.15
N LEU A 141 -35.37 -20.03 -5.24
CA LEU A 141 -34.72 -18.74 -5.54
C LEU A 141 -33.26 -18.86 -6.03
N SER A 142 -32.75 -20.08 -6.20
CA SER A 142 -31.35 -20.36 -6.56
C SER A 142 -30.92 -19.65 -7.85
N GLU A 143 -31.74 -19.70 -8.90
CA GLU A 143 -31.45 -19.04 -10.18
C GLU A 143 -31.41 -17.51 -10.04
N LYS A 144 -32.32 -16.94 -9.25
CA LYS A 144 -32.36 -15.50 -9.00
C LYS A 144 -31.10 -15.05 -8.26
N MET A 145 -30.66 -15.79 -7.25
CA MET A 145 -29.43 -15.48 -6.51
C MET A 145 -28.18 -15.63 -7.38
N SER A 146 -28.13 -16.67 -8.23
CA SER A 146 -27.06 -16.85 -9.21
C SER A 146 -26.94 -15.66 -10.15
N SER A 147 -28.07 -15.16 -10.67
CA SER A 147 -28.11 -13.95 -11.51
C SER A 147 -27.61 -12.71 -10.77
N ILE A 148 -27.98 -12.52 -9.51
CA ILE A 148 -27.50 -11.40 -8.67
C ILE A 148 -25.98 -11.46 -8.48
N ILE A 149 -25.43 -12.63 -8.14
CA ILE A 149 -23.98 -12.82 -7.97
C ILE A 149 -23.24 -12.57 -9.29
N SER A 150 -23.80 -13.03 -10.41
CA SER A 150 -23.25 -12.78 -11.74
C SER A 150 -23.20 -11.27 -12.07
N ASN A 151 -24.25 -10.52 -11.73
CA ASN A 151 -24.25 -9.05 -11.88
C ASN A 151 -23.21 -8.36 -10.98
N PHE A 152 -23.00 -8.83 -9.74
CA PHE A 152 -21.90 -8.31 -8.93
C PHE A 152 -20.53 -8.64 -9.53
N ARG A 153 -20.38 -9.83 -10.12
CA ARG A 153 -19.15 -10.26 -10.79
C ARG A 153 -18.82 -9.38 -12.00
N THR A 154 -19.80 -8.98 -12.81
CA THR A 154 -19.55 -8.08 -13.96
C THR A 154 -19.08 -6.70 -13.51
N VAL A 155 -19.69 -6.13 -12.46
CA VAL A 155 -19.27 -4.85 -11.86
C VAL A 155 -17.86 -4.96 -11.24
N GLU A 156 -17.55 -6.07 -10.56
CA GLU A 156 -16.21 -6.36 -10.05
C GLU A 156 -15.17 -6.39 -11.17
N ILE A 157 -15.46 -7.08 -12.28
CA ILE A 157 -14.55 -7.20 -13.43
C ILE A 157 -14.32 -5.83 -14.09
N ASP A 158 -15.36 -5.01 -14.27
CA ASP A 158 -15.23 -3.67 -14.85
C ASP A 158 -14.35 -2.77 -13.98
N SER A 159 -14.63 -2.70 -12.68
CA SER A 159 -13.81 -1.91 -11.73
C SER A 159 -12.36 -2.40 -11.66
N SER A 160 -12.14 -3.72 -11.68
CA SER A 160 -10.81 -4.32 -11.74
C SER A 160 -10.06 -3.97 -13.04
N SER A 161 -10.78 -3.92 -14.17
CA SER A 161 -10.22 -3.51 -15.47
C SER A 161 -9.77 -2.06 -15.46
N ARG A 162 -10.58 -1.15 -14.88
CA ARG A 162 -10.22 0.27 -14.72
C ARG A 162 -8.95 0.43 -13.87
N TYR A 163 -8.86 -0.27 -12.73
CA TYR A 163 -7.66 -0.26 -11.90
C TYR A 163 -6.41 -0.75 -12.67
N ARG A 164 -6.52 -1.88 -13.39
CA ARG A 164 -5.42 -2.41 -14.20
C ARG A 164 -4.99 -1.45 -15.31
N LYS A 165 -5.94 -0.78 -15.99
CA LYS A 165 -5.62 0.23 -17.02
C LYS A 165 -4.82 1.40 -16.45
N ILE A 166 -5.19 1.89 -15.26
CA ILE A 166 -4.43 2.94 -14.57
C ILE A 166 -3.02 2.43 -14.25
N LEU A 167 -2.89 1.22 -13.72
CA LEU A 167 -1.60 0.63 -13.36
C LEU A 167 -0.68 0.46 -14.58
N ILE A 168 -1.21 -0.03 -15.70
CA ILE A 168 -0.47 -0.13 -16.96
C ILE A 168 -0.03 1.27 -17.45
N GLY A 169 -0.90 2.27 -17.35
CA GLY A 169 -0.56 3.66 -17.69
C GLY A 169 0.57 4.21 -16.82
N ILE A 170 0.60 3.88 -15.52
CA ILE A 170 1.67 4.28 -14.60
C ILE A 170 3.00 3.64 -14.98
N ILE A 171 2.99 2.32 -15.25
CA ILE A 171 4.20 1.59 -15.63
C ILE A 171 4.76 2.18 -16.93
N PHE A 172 3.90 2.37 -17.95
CA PHE A 172 4.33 2.95 -19.21
C PHE A 172 4.89 4.38 -19.06
N PHE A 173 4.23 5.23 -18.26
CA PHE A 173 4.72 6.57 -17.98
C PHE A 173 6.09 6.56 -17.28
N CYS A 174 6.28 5.64 -16.32
CA CYS A 174 7.56 5.50 -15.61
C CYS A 174 8.66 4.98 -16.54
N GLU A 175 8.38 3.98 -17.37
CA GLU A 175 9.33 3.37 -18.31
C GLU A 175 9.78 4.38 -19.38
N TYR A 176 8.83 5.09 -20.00
CA TYR A 176 9.10 6.12 -21.00
C TYR A 176 9.94 7.27 -20.41
N ARG A 177 9.62 7.69 -19.19
CA ARG A 177 10.38 8.75 -18.54
C ARG A 177 11.78 8.31 -18.10
N ALA A 178 11.95 7.06 -17.68
CA ALA A 178 13.26 6.50 -17.35
C ALA A 178 14.17 6.43 -18.58
N THR A 179 13.62 6.03 -19.72
CA THR A 179 14.37 5.96 -21.00
C THR A 179 14.76 7.34 -21.53
N GLU A 180 13.86 8.35 -21.49
CA GLU A 180 14.22 9.73 -21.82
C GLU A 180 15.33 10.29 -20.90
N PHE A 181 15.26 9.99 -19.60
CA PHE A 181 16.24 10.45 -18.63
C PHE A 181 17.62 9.83 -18.88
N LEU A 182 17.67 8.53 -19.17
CA LEU A 182 18.91 7.84 -19.51
C LEU A 182 19.54 8.40 -20.80
N MET A 183 18.74 8.65 -21.85
CA MET A 183 19.27 9.26 -23.07
C MET A 183 19.87 10.65 -22.83
N LYS A 184 19.14 11.53 -22.14
CA LYS A 184 19.63 12.88 -21.83
C LYS A 184 20.87 12.88 -20.93
N PHE A 185 20.95 11.94 -19.99
CA PHE A 185 22.12 11.80 -19.14
C PHE A 185 23.35 11.35 -19.93
N VAL A 186 23.19 10.34 -20.80
CA VAL A 186 24.28 9.85 -21.67
C VAL A 186 24.77 10.97 -22.59
N GLU A 187 23.87 11.73 -23.21
CA GLU A 187 24.19 12.86 -24.09
C GLU A 187 24.94 13.97 -23.34
N LEU A 188 24.48 14.34 -22.13
CA LEU A 188 25.14 15.34 -21.30
C LEU A 188 26.55 14.88 -20.85
N THR A 189 26.75 13.60 -20.56
CA THR A 189 28.07 13.05 -20.22
C THR A 189 29.00 12.96 -21.42
N ALA A 190 28.46 12.75 -22.62
CA ALA A 190 29.22 12.73 -23.87
C ALA A 190 29.71 14.15 -24.24
N ASP A 191 28.86 15.16 -24.08
CA ASP A 191 29.22 16.57 -24.30
C ASP A 191 30.30 17.06 -23.32
N PHE A 192 30.24 16.60 -22.06
CA PHE A 192 31.23 16.96 -21.04
C PHE A 192 32.62 16.33 -21.30
N TRP A 193 32.70 15.17 -21.96
CA TRP A 193 33.96 14.52 -22.30
C TRP A 193 34.56 15.00 -23.63
N ASN A 194 33.77 15.66 -24.47
CA ASN A 194 34.19 16.24 -25.75
C ASN A 194 34.66 17.71 -25.64
N THR A 195 34.71 18.28 -24.44
CA THR A 195 35.20 19.64 -24.16
C THR A 195 36.43 19.58 -23.25
#